data_AF-A0A537HPT0-F1
#
_entry.id   AF-A0A537HPT0-F1
#
_cell.length_a   1.000
_cell.length_b   1.000
_cell.length_c   1.000
_cell.angle_alpha   90.00
_cell.angle_beta   90.00
_cell.angle_gamma   90.00
#
_symmetry.space_group_name_H-M   'P 1'
#
loop_
_entity.id
_entity.type
_entity.pdbx_description
1 polymer ?
#
loop_
_entity_poly.entity_id
_entity_poly.type
_entity_poly.pdbx_seq_one_letter_code
_entity_poly.pdbx_strand_id
1 'polypeptide(L)'
;MEADLVGYDSSGEIVYVVECKGSVGLNGITQGIGQAYQYLHQKLLNQRGKGASVLLVCPKDTENTFTELYVPDEIKVFFTTPDGNLYERVRRKQGTPTIELQLPNTFYIRDCEIDHFKDLVKIIEELGRQTKGPVTQSAITSRVRKRRPKIAAAGYNHLITLRSLGALDAQNRLTPKGYHLFGLIETRNESFRREFCDYLYCFLINVMNALVLIANDKNNTLKAIDCTYQEIADKICETWGQTVRFMYDARTISTAMRILHELGAVEYTDQAITLKKLVHATYLPWGGT
;
A
#
# COMPACT_ATOMS: atom_id res chain seq x y z
N MET A 1 3.63 18.33 1.37
CA MET A 1 2.44 17.62 0.86
C MET A 1 2.58 17.60 -0.65
N GLU A 2 2.78 16.43 -1.24
CA GLU A 2 2.82 16.30 -2.71
C GLU A 2 1.41 15.91 -3.16
N ALA A 3 0.65 16.92 -3.58
CA ALA A 3 -0.69 16.80 -4.12
C ALA A 3 -0.71 17.37 -5.53
N ASP A 4 -1.62 16.88 -6.37
CA ASP A 4 -1.72 17.33 -7.76
C ASP A 4 -2.00 18.84 -7.83
N LEU A 5 -2.74 19.37 -6.86
CA LEU A 5 -2.92 20.80 -6.67
C LEU A 5 -3.13 21.17 -5.20
N VAL A 6 -2.49 22.26 -4.77
CA VAL A 6 -2.75 22.90 -3.48
C VAL A 6 -3.12 24.36 -3.72
N GLY A 7 -4.29 24.76 -3.23
CA GLY A 7 -4.78 26.13 -3.31
C GLY A 7 -4.46 26.90 -2.05
N TYR A 8 -4.00 28.14 -2.21
CA TYR A 8 -3.70 29.06 -1.12
C TYR A 8 -4.55 30.32 -1.23
N ASP A 9 -4.96 30.89 -0.09
CA ASP A 9 -5.55 32.22 -0.06
C ASP A 9 -4.48 33.32 -0.03
N SER A 10 -4.92 34.58 0.00
CA SER A 10 -4.03 35.75 0.06
C SER A 10 -3.21 35.85 1.35
N SER A 11 -3.60 35.14 2.42
CA SER A 11 -2.83 35.03 3.66
C SER A 11 -1.84 33.85 3.65
N GLY A 12 -1.87 33.05 2.59
CA GLY A 12 -1.07 31.85 2.41
C GLY A 12 -1.59 30.64 3.18
N GLU A 13 -2.82 30.69 3.69
CA GLU A 13 -3.48 29.53 4.29
C GLU A 13 -3.93 28.56 3.19
N ILE A 14 -3.88 27.26 3.48
CA ILE A 14 -4.27 26.22 2.53
C ILE A 14 -5.81 26.14 2.53
N VAL A 15 -6.42 26.40 1.38
CA VAL A 15 -7.88 26.41 1.22
C VAL A 15 -8.38 25.05 0.73
N TYR A 16 -7.66 24.44 -0.21
CA TYR A 16 -8.00 23.13 -0.72
C TYR A 16 -6.76 22.34 -1.14
N VAL A 17 -6.89 21.01 -1.07
CA VAL A 17 -5.92 20.04 -1.57
C VAL A 17 -6.65 19.11 -2.53
N VAL A 18 -6.13 18.95 -3.73
CA VAL A 18 -6.77 18.17 -4.80
C VAL A 18 -5.91 16.98 -5.15
N GLU A 19 -6.53 15.80 -5.15
CA GLU A 19 -6.07 14.62 -5.87
C GLU A 19 -6.85 14.51 -7.18
N CYS A 20 -6.16 14.31 -8.29
CA CYS A 20 -6.74 14.08 -9.60
C CYS A 20 -6.49 12.64 -10.04
N LYS A 21 -7.50 11.99 -10.60
CA LYS A 21 -7.33 10.73 -11.34
C LYS A 21 -7.79 10.90 -12.78
N GLY A 22 -7.15 10.15 -13.67
CA GLY A 22 -7.60 10.02 -15.07
C GLY A 22 -8.72 8.98 -15.20
N SER A 23 -9.04 8.60 -16.43
CA SER A 23 -9.91 7.45 -16.69
C SER A 23 -9.17 6.18 -16.28
N VAL A 24 -9.43 5.70 -15.07
CA VAL A 24 -8.75 4.57 -14.45
C VAL A 24 -9.78 3.63 -13.84
N GLY A 25 -9.47 2.33 -13.82
CA GLY A 25 -10.32 1.34 -13.18
C GLY A 25 -10.35 1.47 -11.65
N LEU A 26 -11.13 0.59 -11.00
CA LEU A 26 -11.28 0.43 -9.53
C LEU A 26 -10.00 0.63 -8.73
N ASN A 27 -8.91 0.10 -9.29
CA ASN A 27 -7.58 0.25 -8.77
C ASN A 27 -7.13 1.73 -8.66
N GLY A 28 -7.02 2.44 -9.79
CA GLY A 28 -6.55 3.83 -9.75
C GLY A 28 -7.45 4.73 -8.89
N ILE A 29 -8.74 4.42 -8.82
CA ILE A 29 -9.72 5.11 -7.98
C ILE A 29 -9.43 4.86 -6.49
N THR A 30 -9.24 3.62 -6.07
CA THR A 30 -8.92 3.29 -4.67
C THR A 30 -7.58 3.88 -4.23
N GLN A 31 -6.60 3.94 -5.13
CA GLN A 31 -5.35 4.66 -4.87
C GLN A 31 -5.60 6.15 -4.63
N GLY A 32 -6.42 6.79 -5.47
CA GLY A 32 -6.79 8.21 -5.31
C GLY A 32 -7.56 8.50 -4.03
N ILE A 33 -8.49 7.63 -3.64
CA ILE A 33 -9.16 7.72 -2.33
C ILE A 33 -8.13 7.62 -1.20
N GLY A 34 -7.19 6.69 -1.30
CA GLY A 34 -6.10 6.53 -0.32
C GLY A 34 -5.21 7.78 -0.19
N GLN A 35 -4.88 8.44 -1.29
CA GLN A 35 -4.10 9.69 -1.31
C GLN A 35 -4.90 10.87 -0.74
N ALA A 36 -6.17 11.02 -1.13
CA ALA A 36 -7.06 12.02 -0.55
C ALA A 36 -7.20 11.82 0.97
N TYR A 37 -7.27 10.58 1.44
CA TYR A 37 -7.27 10.27 2.88
C TYR A 37 -6.01 10.78 3.60
N GLN A 38 -4.86 10.67 2.95
CA GLN A 38 -3.60 11.18 3.51
C GLN A 38 -3.62 12.70 3.62
N TYR A 39 -4.17 13.41 2.63
CA TYR A 39 -4.33 14.85 2.70
C TYR A 39 -5.27 15.26 3.84
N LEU A 40 -6.35 14.51 4.04
CA LEU A 40 -7.27 14.72 5.15
C LEU A 40 -6.59 14.55 6.51
N HIS A 41 -5.68 13.59 6.64
CA HIS A 41 -4.93 13.42 7.88
C HIS A 41 -3.87 14.52 8.05
N GLN A 42 -3.14 14.86 7.00
CA GLN A 42 -2.06 15.85 7.05
C GLN A 42 -2.54 17.26 7.36
N LYS A 43 -3.73 17.63 6.86
CA LYS A 43 -4.29 18.95 7.14
C LYS A 43 -4.58 19.15 8.63
N LEU A 44 -4.88 18.08 9.38
CA LEU A 44 -5.11 18.13 10.82
C LEU A 44 -3.83 18.40 11.61
N LEU A 45 -2.69 17.95 11.07
CA LEU A 45 -1.36 18.10 11.67
C LEU A 45 -0.68 19.43 11.27
N ASN A 46 -1.11 20.05 10.16
CA ASN A 46 -0.58 21.32 9.68
C ASN A 46 -1.44 22.50 10.17
N GLN A 47 -0.85 23.43 10.94
CA GLN A 47 -1.58 24.60 11.45
C GLN A 47 -2.23 25.44 10.33
N ARG A 48 -1.58 25.55 9.17
CA ARG A 48 -2.06 26.32 8.02
C ARG A 48 -3.07 25.55 7.14
N GLY A 49 -3.31 24.29 7.46
CA GLY A 49 -4.15 23.36 6.70
C GLY A 49 -5.44 22.96 7.40
N LYS A 50 -5.63 23.30 8.68
CA LYS A 50 -6.77 22.80 9.47
C LYS A 50 -8.14 23.08 8.84
N GLY A 51 -8.27 24.22 8.15
CA GLY A 51 -9.49 24.62 7.45
C GLY A 51 -9.62 24.09 6.01
N ALA A 52 -8.60 23.42 5.48
CA ALA A 52 -8.56 23.03 4.07
C ALA A 52 -9.63 21.98 3.71
N SER A 53 -10.23 22.13 2.54
CA SER A 53 -11.05 21.08 1.92
C SER A 53 -10.17 20.06 1.19
N VAL A 54 -10.51 18.78 1.27
CA VAL A 54 -9.83 17.75 0.48
C VAL A 54 -10.75 17.31 -0.63
N LEU A 55 -10.25 17.40 -1.86
CA LEU A 55 -11.01 17.17 -3.08
C LEU A 55 -10.39 15.99 -3.83
N LEU A 56 -11.22 15.06 -4.29
CA LEU A 56 -10.84 14.01 -5.24
C LEU A 56 -11.59 14.27 -6.54
N VAL A 57 -10.86 14.53 -7.63
CA VAL A 57 -11.42 14.87 -8.93
C VAL A 57 -11.14 13.72 -9.91
N CYS A 58 -12.20 13.16 -10.48
CA CYS A 58 -12.10 12.04 -11.44
C CYS A 58 -12.97 12.33 -12.68
N PRO A 59 -12.76 11.67 -13.83
CA PRO A 59 -13.64 11.83 -14.97
C PRO A 59 -14.95 11.09 -14.77
N LYS A 60 -16.02 11.56 -15.40
CA LYS A 60 -17.40 11.04 -15.25
C LYS A 60 -17.53 9.54 -15.50
N ASP A 61 -16.72 8.97 -16.38
CA ASP A 61 -16.75 7.54 -16.70
C ASP A 61 -16.36 6.64 -15.50
N THR A 62 -15.70 7.19 -14.49
CA THR A 62 -15.35 6.50 -13.23
C THR A 62 -16.47 6.48 -12.19
N GLU A 63 -17.55 7.24 -12.38
CA GLU A 63 -18.61 7.47 -11.39
C GLU A 63 -19.25 6.16 -10.90
N ASN A 64 -19.51 5.22 -11.81
CA ASN A 64 -20.10 3.92 -11.47
C ASN A 64 -19.21 3.09 -10.53
N THR A 65 -17.90 3.27 -10.59
CA THR A 65 -16.99 2.54 -9.69
C THR A 65 -17.06 3.10 -8.27
N PHE A 66 -17.39 4.38 -8.11
CA PHE A 66 -17.58 4.98 -6.79
C PHE A 66 -18.85 4.49 -6.09
N THR A 67 -19.88 4.01 -6.81
CA THR A 67 -21.13 3.54 -6.21
C THR A 67 -20.92 2.44 -5.15
N GLU A 68 -19.87 1.65 -5.31
CA GLU A 68 -19.52 0.51 -4.46
C GLU A 68 -18.39 0.82 -3.47
N LEU A 69 -17.80 2.02 -3.55
CA LEU A 69 -16.69 2.43 -2.71
C LEU A 69 -17.13 3.43 -1.66
N TYR A 70 -16.80 3.13 -0.40
CA TYR A 70 -16.87 4.13 0.66
C TYR A 70 -15.83 5.22 0.40
N VAL A 71 -16.25 6.47 0.56
CA VAL A 71 -15.36 7.64 0.61
C VAL A 71 -15.76 8.44 1.84
N PRO A 72 -14.83 8.75 2.76
CA PRO A 72 -15.13 9.55 3.95
C PRO A 72 -15.88 10.85 3.63
N ASP A 73 -16.76 11.27 4.53
CA ASP A 73 -17.61 12.46 4.36
C ASP A 73 -16.82 13.76 4.18
N GLU A 74 -15.61 13.79 4.72
CA GLU A 74 -14.70 14.93 4.68
C GLU A 74 -13.93 15.07 3.36
N ILE A 75 -13.94 14.04 2.51
CA ILE A 75 -13.33 14.06 1.17
C ILE A 75 -14.44 14.33 0.15
N LYS A 76 -14.42 15.49 -0.50
CA LYS A 76 -15.40 15.82 -1.54
C LYS A 76 -14.96 15.21 -2.87
N VAL A 77 -15.82 14.40 -3.47
CA VAL A 77 -15.54 13.79 -4.78
C VAL A 77 -16.23 14.62 -5.85
N PHE A 78 -15.48 15.04 -6.86
CA PHE A 78 -16.00 15.74 -8.03
C PHE A 78 -15.76 14.91 -9.30
N PHE A 79 -16.72 14.99 -10.22
CA PHE A 79 -16.59 14.40 -11.53
C PHE A 79 -16.44 15.47 -12.61
N THR A 80 -15.44 15.30 -13.49
CA THR A 80 -15.28 16.09 -14.71
C THR A 80 -16.05 15.46 -15.85
N THR A 81 -16.92 16.25 -16.45
CA THR A 81 -17.60 15.91 -17.70
C THR A 81 -16.66 16.11 -18.90
N PRO A 82 -16.92 15.47 -20.06
CA PRO A 82 -16.08 15.63 -21.25
C PRO A 82 -15.93 17.08 -21.75
N ASP A 83 -16.92 17.93 -21.45
CA ASP A 83 -16.95 19.37 -21.74
C ASP A 83 -16.25 20.24 -20.67
N GLY A 84 -15.63 19.61 -19.66
CA GLY A 84 -14.81 20.29 -18.65
C GLY A 84 -15.58 20.82 -17.44
N ASN A 85 -16.90 20.60 -17.36
CA ASN A 85 -17.70 20.97 -16.20
C ASN A 85 -17.48 19.99 -15.03
N LEU A 86 -17.48 20.54 -13.80
CA LEU A 86 -17.34 19.80 -12.55
C LEU A 86 -18.69 19.70 -11.82
N TYR A 87 -19.00 18.53 -11.26
CA TYR A 87 -20.11 18.36 -10.33
C TYR A 87 -19.71 17.48 -9.15
N GLU A 88 -20.24 17.76 -7.96
CA GLU A 88 -19.99 16.97 -6.76
C GLU A 88 -20.78 15.66 -6.81
N ARG A 89 -20.14 14.56 -6.39
CA ARG A 89 -20.75 13.25 -6.28
C ARG A 89 -21.94 13.28 -5.32
N VAL A 90 -23.06 12.72 -5.75
CA VAL A 90 -24.19 12.43 -4.85
C VAL A 90 -23.86 11.18 -4.02
N ARG A 91 -23.75 11.35 -2.69
CA ARG A 91 -23.53 10.25 -1.75
C ARG A 91 -24.82 9.43 -1.60
N ARG A 92 -24.76 8.14 -1.91
CA ARG A 92 -25.85 7.19 -1.59
C ARG A 92 -25.50 6.49 -0.28
N LYS A 93 -26.48 6.33 0.62
CA LYS A 93 -26.33 5.48 1.82
C LYS A 93 -26.01 4.06 1.37
N GLN A 94 -24.82 3.56 1.72
CA GLN A 94 -24.42 2.21 1.39
C GLN A 94 -25.21 1.20 2.23
N GLY A 95 -25.72 0.16 1.59
CA GLY A 95 -26.25 -1.03 2.28
C GLY A 95 -25.12 -1.98 2.70
N THR A 96 -25.47 -3.10 3.34
CA THR A 96 -24.49 -4.12 3.75
C THR A 96 -23.72 -4.66 2.54
N PRO A 97 -22.38 -4.77 2.59
CA PRO A 97 -21.58 -4.99 1.38
C PRO A 97 -21.66 -6.46 0.93
N THR A 98 -21.83 -6.68 -0.37
CA THR A 98 -21.81 -8.01 -1.01
C THR A 98 -20.59 -8.24 -1.91
N ILE A 99 -19.69 -7.26 -2.02
CA ILE A 99 -18.59 -7.24 -3.02
C ILE A 99 -17.23 -7.31 -2.31
N GLU A 100 -16.30 -8.07 -2.89
CA GLU A 100 -14.89 -8.07 -2.48
C GLU A 100 -14.11 -7.05 -3.31
N LEU A 101 -13.45 -6.10 -2.63
CA LEU A 101 -12.54 -5.12 -3.24
C LEU A 101 -11.19 -5.75 -3.51
N GLN A 102 -10.70 -5.65 -4.74
CA GLN A 102 -9.29 -5.88 -5.05
C GLN A 102 -8.61 -4.53 -5.28
N LEU A 103 -7.61 -4.20 -4.48
CA LEU A 103 -6.82 -2.97 -4.64
C LEU A 103 -5.78 -3.14 -5.77
N PRO A 104 -5.26 -2.05 -6.36
CA PRO A 104 -4.16 -2.14 -7.31
C PRO A 104 -2.96 -2.76 -6.65
N ASN A 105 -2.20 -3.52 -7.44
CA ASN A 105 -0.91 -4.01 -6.99
C ASN A 105 -1.04 -4.81 -5.66
N THR A 106 -2.23 -5.32 -5.30
CA THR A 106 -2.36 -6.35 -4.28
C THR A 106 -2.00 -7.67 -4.92
N PHE A 107 -0.72 -7.95 -4.86
CA PHE A 107 -0.13 -9.23 -5.18
C PHE A 107 -0.44 -10.22 -4.06
N TYR A 108 -0.36 -11.52 -4.37
CA TYR A 108 -0.38 -12.51 -3.31
C TYR A 108 0.86 -12.27 -2.44
N ILE A 109 0.67 -11.87 -1.19
CA ILE A 109 1.76 -11.63 -0.24
C ILE A 109 1.39 -12.25 1.10
N ARG A 110 2.21 -13.18 1.57
CA ARG A 110 1.93 -13.92 2.80
C ARG A 110 3.20 -14.52 3.38
N ASP A 111 3.38 -14.35 4.69
CA ASP A 111 4.46 -14.96 5.47
C ASP A 111 5.86 -14.66 4.88
N CYS A 112 6.09 -13.39 4.50
CA CYS A 112 7.31 -12.91 3.86
C CYS A 112 7.75 -11.52 4.36
N GLU A 113 9.03 -11.21 4.14
CA GLU A 113 9.69 -9.92 4.38
C GLU A 113 10.35 -9.46 3.06
N ILE A 114 10.64 -8.18 2.89
CA ILE A 114 11.23 -7.60 1.68
C ILE A 114 12.61 -8.20 1.40
N ASP A 115 13.46 -8.32 2.43
CA ASP A 115 14.79 -8.89 2.30
C ASP A 115 14.78 -10.37 1.86
N HIS A 116 13.67 -11.08 2.04
CA HIS A 116 13.55 -12.45 1.54
C HIS A 116 13.54 -12.47 0.00
N PHE A 117 12.86 -11.49 -0.62
CA PHE A 117 12.77 -11.37 -2.08
C PHE A 117 14.12 -11.04 -2.71
N LYS A 118 14.94 -10.25 -2.02
CA LYS A 118 16.32 -9.98 -2.44
C LYS A 118 17.13 -11.26 -2.61
N ASP A 119 17.13 -12.11 -1.58
CA ASP A 119 17.87 -13.37 -1.58
C ASP A 119 17.34 -14.32 -2.68
N LEU A 120 16.03 -14.36 -2.87
CA LEU A 120 15.37 -15.19 -3.88
C LEU A 120 15.69 -14.75 -5.31
N VAL A 121 15.61 -13.45 -5.62
CA VAL A 121 15.93 -12.92 -6.95
C VAL A 121 17.37 -13.29 -7.31
N LYS A 122 18.32 -13.14 -6.36
CA LYS A 122 19.72 -13.56 -6.55
C LYS A 122 19.87 -15.06 -6.78
N ILE A 123 19.23 -15.90 -5.96
CA ILE A 123 19.29 -17.36 -6.09
C ILE A 123 18.74 -17.81 -7.45
N ILE A 124 17.61 -17.24 -7.88
CA ILE A 124 16.95 -17.61 -9.14
C ILE A 124 17.83 -17.23 -10.33
N GLU A 125 18.45 -16.06 -10.28
CA GLU A 125 19.44 -15.66 -11.28
C GLU A 125 20.59 -16.69 -11.36
N GLU A 126 21.23 -16.96 -10.22
CA GLU A 126 22.39 -17.86 -10.14
C GLU A 126 22.06 -19.25 -10.73
N LEU A 127 20.90 -19.80 -10.38
CA LEU A 127 20.42 -21.08 -10.89
C LEU A 127 20.05 -21.01 -12.38
N GLY A 128 19.48 -19.88 -12.82
CA GLY A 128 19.13 -19.60 -14.22
C GLY A 128 20.36 -19.55 -15.13
N ARG A 129 21.51 -19.05 -14.66
CA ARG A 129 22.78 -19.11 -15.39
C ARG A 129 23.32 -20.53 -15.55
N GLN A 130 23.06 -21.39 -14.57
CA GLN A 130 23.57 -22.76 -14.51
C GLN A 130 22.69 -23.75 -15.30
N THR A 131 21.48 -23.35 -15.68
CA THR A 131 20.47 -24.25 -16.25
C THR A 131 19.94 -23.67 -17.56
N LYS A 132 19.85 -24.48 -18.64
CA LYS A 132 19.24 -24.04 -19.91
C LYS A 132 17.70 -24.13 -19.93
N GLY A 133 17.11 -24.90 -19.01
CA GLY A 133 15.67 -25.08 -18.86
C GLY A 133 15.06 -24.39 -17.63
N PRO A 134 13.85 -24.78 -17.19
CA PRO A 134 13.19 -24.18 -16.03
C PRO A 134 14.02 -24.27 -14.75
N VAL A 135 13.96 -23.22 -13.93
CA VAL A 135 14.53 -23.26 -12.58
C VAL A 135 13.54 -23.98 -11.67
N THR A 136 13.90 -25.18 -11.22
CA THR A 136 12.99 -26.01 -10.43
C THR A 136 12.78 -25.41 -9.04
N GLN A 137 11.54 -25.49 -8.56
CA GLN A 137 11.19 -25.05 -7.22
C GLN A 137 12.01 -25.76 -6.13
N SER A 138 12.35 -27.04 -6.34
CA SER A 138 13.19 -27.82 -5.43
C SER A 138 14.61 -27.26 -5.31
N ALA A 139 15.21 -26.82 -6.43
CA ALA A 139 16.54 -26.20 -6.43
C ALA A 139 16.52 -24.85 -5.68
N ILE A 140 15.51 -24.01 -5.95
CA ILE A 140 15.34 -22.73 -5.27
C ILE A 140 15.17 -22.96 -3.76
N THR A 141 14.24 -23.83 -3.38
CA THR A 141 13.95 -24.15 -1.96
C THR A 141 15.19 -24.68 -1.23
N SER A 142 15.99 -25.51 -1.89
CA SER A 142 17.23 -26.05 -1.30
C SER A 142 18.28 -24.96 -1.04
N ARG A 143 18.40 -23.97 -1.92
CA ARG A 143 19.30 -22.82 -1.72
C ARG A 143 18.79 -21.87 -0.64
N VAL A 144 17.49 -21.60 -0.62
CA VAL A 144 16.85 -20.75 0.41
C VAL A 144 17.00 -21.39 1.79
N ARG A 145 16.78 -22.70 1.91
CA ARG A 145 17.00 -23.46 3.17
C ARG A 145 18.38 -23.24 3.76
N LYS A 146 19.41 -23.19 2.91
CA LYS A 146 20.79 -22.98 3.36
C LYS A 146 21.04 -21.54 3.81
N ARG A 147 20.54 -20.54 3.09
CA ARG A 147 20.77 -19.11 3.42
C ARG A 147 19.85 -18.62 4.55
N ARG A 148 18.63 -19.14 4.63
CA ARG A 148 17.56 -18.68 5.51
C ARG A 148 16.71 -19.85 6.01
N PRO A 149 17.22 -20.66 6.95
CA PRO A 149 16.52 -21.86 7.43
C PRO A 149 15.16 -21.57 8.06
N LYS A 150 14.97 -20.37 8.65
CA LYS A 150 13.68 -19.93 9.20
C LYS A 150 12.62 -19.59 8.13
N ILE A 151 13.04 -19.26 6.91
CA ILE A 151 12.15 -18.91 5.78
C ILE A 151 11.78 -20.16 4.96
N ALA A 152 12.55 -21.23 5.07
CA ALA A 152 12.40 -22.46 4.29
C ALA A 152 10.98 -23.07 4.27
N ALA A 153 10.21 -22.88 5.34
CA ALA A 153 8.81 -23.32 5.43
C ALA A 153 7.85 -22.44 4.59
N ALA A 154 8.23 -21.21 4.27
CA ALA A 154 7.46 -20.20 3.55
C ALA A 154 7.86 -20.04 2.06
N GLY A 155 8.80 -20.85 1.54
CA GLY A 155 9.36 -20.70 0.19
C GLY A 155 8.33 -20.75 -0.97
N TYR A 156 7.13 -21.31 -0.72
CA TYR A 156 6.03 -21.31 -1.69
C TYR A 156 5.44 -19.92 -1.92
N ASN A 157 5.21 -19.15 -0.86
CA ASN A 157 4.52 -17.87 -0.95
C ASN A 157 5.35 -16.84 -1.70
N HIS A 158 6.67 -16.83 -1.47
CA HIS A 158 7.55 -15.86 -2.09
C HIS A 158 7.63 -16.02 -3.61
N LEU A 159 7.61 -17.26 -4.12
CA LEU A 159 7.58 -17.53 -5.56
C LEU A 159 6.25 -17.10 -6.18
N ILE A 160 5.13 -17.33 -5.48
CA ILE A 160 3.83 -16.83 -5.91
C ILE A 160 3.83 -15.30 -5.95
N THR A 161 4.36 -14.64 -4.92
CA THR A 161 4.48 -13.17 -4.89
C THR A 161 5.30 -12.67 -6.07
N LEU A 162 6.51 -13.20 -6.31
CA LEU A 162 7.37 -12.77 -7.42
C LEU A 162 6.74 -13.04 -8.80
N ARG A 163 6.01 -14.15 -8.97
CA ARG A 163 5.23 -14.41 -10.19
C ARG A 163 4.08 -13.44 -10.35
N SER A 164 3.30 -13.18 -9.29
CA SER A 164 2.18 -12.23 -9.33
C SER A 164 2.64 -10.79 -9.58
N LEU A 165 3.85 -10.44 -9.13
CA LEU A 165 4.52 -9.18 -9.46
C LEU A 165 4.95 -9.09 -10.94
N GLY A 166 4.96 -10.21 -11.67
CA GLY A 166 5.51 -10.32 -13.02
C GLY A 166 7.04 -10.35 -13.06
N ALA A 167 7.71 -10.55 -11.93
CA ALA A 167 9.17 -10.64 -11.85
C ALA A 167 9.71 -12.02 -12.29
N LEU A 168 8.86 -13.04 -12.28
CA LEU A 168 9.17 -14.39 -12.74
C LEU A 168 8.23 -14.84 -13.85
N ASP A 169 8.77 -15.57 -14.82
CA ASP A 169 7.98 -16.26 -15.85
C ASP A 169 7.47 -17.63 -15.38
N ALA A 170 6.76 -18.34 -16.25
CA ALA A 170 6.25 -19.68 -15.99
C ALA A 170 7.35 -20.73 -15.72
N GLN A 171 8.59 -20.46 -16.15
CA GLN A 171 9.75 -21.32 -15.96
C GLN A 171 10.59 -20.94 -14.72
N ASN A 172 10.08 -20.03 -13.87
CA ASN A 172 10.79 -19.44 -12.73
C ASN A 172 12.10 -18.74 -13.12
N ARG A 173 12.13 -18.10 -14.28
CA ARG A 173 13.24 -17.25 -14.69
C ARG A 173 12.89 -15.80 -14.47
N LEU A 174 13.91 -14.97 -14.26
CA LEU A 174 13.72 -13.53 -14.17
C LEU A 174 13.18 -13.02 -15.52
N THR A 175 12.08 -12.29 -15.46
CA THR A 175 11.57 -11.48 -16.58
C THR A 175 12.39 -10.18 -16.69
N PRO A 176 12.13 -9.28 -17.67
CA PRO A 176 12.74 -7.95 -17.66
C PRO A 176 12.54 -7.20 -16.33
N LYS A 177 11.36 -7.35 -15.69
CA LYS A 177 11.10 -6.79 -14.35
C LYS A 177 11.93 -7.48 -13.26
N GLY A 178 12.10 -8.80 -13.33
CA GLY A 178 12.99 -9.54 -12.43
C GLY A 178 14.45 -9.10 -12.56
N TYR A 179 14.94 -8.88 -13.77
CA TYR A 179 16.29 -8.37 -14.02
C TYR A 179 16.48 -6.92 -13.57
N HIS A 180 15.44 -6.07 -13.70
CA HIS A 180 15.45 -4.74 -13.12
C HIS A 180 15.66 -4.80 -11.60
N LEU A 181 14.87 -5.63 -10.89
CA LEU A 181 15.05 -5.84 -9.45
C LEU A 181 16.44 -6.37 -9.10
N PHE A 182 16.95 -7.34 -9.88
CA PHE A 182 18.30 -7.86 -9.70
C PHE A 182 19.36 -6.75 -9.82
N GLY A 183 19.25 -5.87 -10.82
CA GLY A 183 20.14 -4.72 -10.99
C GLY A 183 20.09 -3.73 -9.83
N LEU A 184 18.89 -3.45 -9.29
CA LEU A 184 18.75 -2.61 -8.09
C LEU A 184 19.44 -3.23 -6.87
N ILE A 185 19.33 -4.55 -6.69
CA ILE A 185 19.99 -5.26 -5.57
C ILE A 185 21.51 -5.14 -5.68
N GLU A 186 22.08 -5.28 -6.87
CA GLU A 186 23.53 -5.24 -7.10
C GLU A 186 24.12 -3.83 -6.98
N THR A 187 23.33 -2.79 -7.25
CA THR A 187 23.80 -1.39 -7.23
C THR A 187 23.66 -0.76 -5.85
N ARG A 188 22.44 -0.70 -5.31
CA ARG A 188 22.13 -0.15 -3.98
C ARG A 188 20.93 -0.89 -3.40
N ASN A 189 21.16 -1.67 -2.34
CA ASN A 189 20.10 -2.40 -1.63
C ASN A 189 18.92 -1.51 -1.22
N GLU A 190 19.22 -0.25 -0.91
CA GLU A 190 18.25 0.80 -0.63
C GLU A 190 17.25 1.03 -1.78
N SER A 191 17.73 1.07 -3.02
CA SER A 191 16.92 1.27 -4.22
C SER A 191 16.00 0.08 -4.47
N PHE A 192 16.47 -1.15 -4.20
CA PHE A 192 15.62 -2.34 -4.24
C PHE A 192 14.47 -2.26 -3.23
N ARG A 193 14.78 -1.89 -1.98
CA ARG A 193 13.75 -1.76 -0.94
C ARG A 193 12.73 -0.69 -1.30
N ARG A 194 13.14 0.43 -1.89
CA ARG A 194 12.23 1.48 -2.38
C ARG A 194 11.27 0.94 -3.44
N GLU A 195 11.81 0.36 -4.50
CA GLU A 195 11.02 -0.21 -5.60
C GLU A 195 10.02 -1.26 -5.09
N PHE A 196 10.45 -2.10 -4.14
CA PHE A 196 9.57 -3.11 -3.56
C PHE A 196 8.50 -2.51 -2.65
N CYS A 197 8.79 -1.43 -1.92
CA CYS A 197 7.79 -0.68 -1.16
C CYS A 197 6.74 -0.07 -2.09
N ASP A 198 7.13 0.45 -3.25
CA ASP A 198 6.20 1.02 -4.23
C ASP A 198 5.22 -0.04 -4.75
N TYR A 199 5.70 -1.26 -4.99
CA TYR A 199 4.82 -2.38 -5.34
C TYR A 199 3.83 -2.75 -4.23
N LEU A 200 4.24 -2.62 -2.97
CA LEU A 200 3.41 -2.97 -1.81
C LEU A 200 2.66 -1.79 -1.22
N TYR A 201 2.79 -0.60 -1.80
CA TYR A 201 2.35 0.63 -1.16
C TYR A 201 0.87 0.60 -0.79
N CYS A 202 0.01 0.19 -1.73
CA CYS A 202 -1.44 0.08 -1.52
C CYS A 202 -1.78 -0.87 -0.36
N PHE A 203 -0.97 -1.91 -0.17
CA PHE A 203 -1.15 -2.86 0.92
C PHE A 203 -0.68 -2.29 2.26
N LEU A 204 0.50 -1.68 2.31
CA LEU A 204 1.11 -1.18 3.54
C LEU A 204 0.38 0.05 4.09
N ILE A 205 -0.07 0.97 3.23
CA ILE A 205 -0.72 2.21 3.66
C ILE A 205 -2.07 1.97 4.32
N ASN A 206 -2.83 0.97 3.85
CA ASN A 206 -4.11 0.63 4.44
C ASN A 206 -3.96 0.11 5.88
N VAL A 207 -2.93 -0.69 6.13
CA VAL A 207 -2.59 -1.17 7.48
C VAL A 207 -2.15 -0.02 8.38
N MET A 208 -1.30 0.89 7.87
CA MET A 208 -0.90 2.07 8.63
C MET A 208 -2.08 3.00 8.96
N ASN A 209 -2.99 3.24 8.02
CA ASN A 209 -4.18 4.05 8.24
C ASN A 209 -5.10 3.43 9.29
N ALA A 210 -5.31 2.11 9.22
CA ALA A 210 -6.10 1.38 10.20
C ALA A 210 -5.50 1.49 11.62
N LEU A 211 -4.17 1.39 11.76
CA LEU A 211 -3.51 1.62 13.05
C LEU A 211 -3.77 3.03 13.61
N VAL A 212 -3.68 4.06 12.76
CA VAL A 212 -3.97 5.45 13.17
C VAL A 212 -5.42 5.61 13.60
N LEU A 213 -6.36 5.03 12.86
CA LEU A 213 -7.78 5.10 13.20
C LEU A 213 -8.08 4.39 14.52
N ILE A 214 -7.55 3.17 14.71
CA ILE A 214 -7.69 2.44 15.97
C ILE A 214 -7.07 3.22 17.13
N ALA A 215 -5.91 3.86 16.91
CA ALA A 215 -5.30 4.67 17.95
C ALA A 215 -6.21 5.83 18.37
N ASN A 216 -6.82 6.53 17.40
CA ASN A 216 -7.76 7.60 17.68
C ASN A 216 -9.03 7.09 18.39
N ASP A 217 -9.63 6.01 17.90
CA ASP A 217 -10.85 5.43 18.46
C ASP A 217 -10.67 4.97 19.91
N LYS A 218 -9.49 4.42 20.22
CA LYS A 218 -9.12 3.98 21.58
C LYS A 218 -8.48 5.07 22.43
N ASN A 219 -8.34 6.29 21.89
CA ASN A 219 -7.63 7.41 22.53
C ASN A 219 -6.18 7.04 22.95
N ASN A 220 -5.54 6.17 22.17
CA ASN A 220 -4.14 5.78 22.30
C ASN A 220 -3.24 6.80 21.61
N THR A 221 -1.99 6.90 22.06
CA THR A 221 -0.96 7.61 21.28
C THR A 221 -0.46 6.72 20.14
N LEU A 222 0.07 7.32 19.07
CA LEU A 222 0.74 6.57 18.00
C LEU A 222 1.97 5.77 18.48
N LYS A 223 2.45 6.00 19.71
CA LYS A 223 3.56 5.25 20.32
C LYS A 223 3.10 4.07 21.17
N ALA A 224 1.81 3.89 21.38
CA ALA A 224 1.26 2.86 22.25
C ALA A 224 -0.11 2.40 21.75
N ILE A 225 -0.16 1.89 20.52
CA ILE A 225 -1.39 1.42 19.90
C ILE A 225 -1.63 -0.03 20.35
N ASP A 226 -2.66 -0.22 21.18
CA ASP A 226 -3.11 -1.55 21.58
C ASP A 226 -4.19 -2.08 20.62
N CYS A 227 -3.83 -3.09 19.81
CA CYS A 227 -4.76 -3.77 18.93
C CYS A 227 -4.26 -5.14 18.44
N THR A 228 -5.21 -6.00 18.10
CA THR A 228 -4.99 -7.27 17.42
C THR A 228 -4.93 -7.10 15.89
N TYR A 229 -4.37 -8.08 15.19
CA TYR A 229 -4.41 -8.11 13.73
C TYR A 229 -5.82 -8.22 13.16
N GLN A 230 -6.77 -8.81 13.91
CA GLN A 230 -8.16 -8.87 13.50
C GLN A 230 -8.80 -7.48 13.56
N GLU A 231 -8.56 -6.70 14.62
CA GLU A 231 -9.07 -5.32 14.71
C GLU A 231 -8.54 -4.43 13.58
N ILE A 232 -7.28 -4.63 13.14
CA ILE A 232 -6.74 -3.93 11.97
C ILE A 232 -7.50 -4.33 10.69
N ALA A 233 -7.72 -5.63 10.47
CA ALA A 233 -8.47 -6.12 9.31
C ALA A 233 -9.91 -5.57 9.29
N ASP A 234 -10.57 -5.58 10.45
CA ASP A 234 -11.94 -5.09 10.62
C ASP A 234 -11.99 -3.59 10.35
N LYS A 235 -11.03 -2.81 10.87
CA LYS A 235 -10.95 -1.36 10.63
C LYS A 235 -10.72 -1.02 9.16
N ILE A 236 -9.92 -1.83 8.45
CA ILE A 236 -9.76 -1.69 7.00
C ILE A 236 -11.11 -1.93 6.32
N CYS A 237 -11.80 -3.02 6.63
CA CYS A 237 -13.08 -3.36 6.01
C CYS A 237 -14.15 -2.30 6.29
N GLU A 238 -14.18 -1.76 7.52
CA GLU A 238 -15.01 -0.62 7.91
C GLU A 238 -14.70 0.62 7.07
N THR A 239 -13.41 0.96 6.91
CA THR A 239 -12.96 2.11 6.13
C THR A 239 -13.37 2.02 4.67
N TRP A 240 -13.39 0.83 4.07
CA TRP A 240 -13.76 0.65 2.67
C TRP A 240 -15.24 0.32 2.46
N GLY A 241 -15.98 0.08 3.56
CA GLY A 241 -17.35 -0.39 3.53
C GLY A 241 -17.50 -1.71 2.77
N GLN A 242 -16.47 -2.59 2.77
CA GLN A 242 -16.48 -3.88 2.08
C GLN A 242 -15.29 -4.77 2.48
N THR A 243 -15.35 -6.05 2.12
CA THR A 243 -14.23 -6.99 2.27
C THR A 243 -13.11 -6.62 1.29
N VAL A 244 -11.89 -6.36 1.77
CA VAL A 244 -10.76 -6.06 0.89
C VAL A 244 -9.85 -7.26 0.72
N ARG A 245 -9.81 -7.83 -0.50
CA ARG A 245 -9.07 -9.04 -0.86
C ARG A 245 -7.66 -9.03 -0.29
N PHE A 246 -7.28 -10.14 0.33
CA PHE A 246 -6.03 -10.33 1.08
C PHE A 246 -5.86 -9.46 2.33
N MET A 247 -6.59 -8.36 2.54
CA MET A 247 -6.46 -7.50 3.74
C MET A 247 -7.54 -7.71 4.80
N TYR A 248 -8.51 -8.60 4.56
CA TYR A 248 -9.52 -9.00 5.54
C TYR A 248 -9.08 -10.18 6.44
N ASP A 249 -7.89 -10.75 6.19
CA ASP A 249 -7.35 -11.89 6.95
C ASP A 249 -6.19 -11.45 7.85
N ALA A 250 -6.31 -11.71 9.16
CA ALA A 250 -5.30 -11.42 10.17
C ALA A 250 -3.90 -11.98 9.82
N ARG A 251 -3.81 -13.11 9.08
CA ARG A 251 -2.54 -13.69 8.64
C ARG A 251 -1.82 -12.82 7.62
N THR A 252 -2.58 -12.15 6.78
CA THR A 252 -2.03 -11.22 5.78
C THR A 252 -1.69 -9.89 6.43
N ILE A 253 -2.51 -9.41 7.37
CA ILE A 253 -2.16 -8.25 8.21
C ILE A 253 -0.83 -8.50 8.93
N SER A 254 -0.64 -9.69 9.52
CA SER A 254 0.65 -10.08 10.12
C SER A 254 1.82 -9.99 9.14
N THR A 255 1.59 -10.22 7.84
CA THR A 255 2.61 -10.05 6.79
C THR A 255 2.92 -8.57 6.55
N ALA A 256 1.90 -7.72 6.41
CA ALA A 256 2.09 -6.27 6.31
C ALA A 256 2.86 -5.71 7.51
N MET A 257 2.47 -6.13 8.71
CA MET A 257 3.06 -5.70 9.98
C MET A 257 4.53 -6.12 10.08
N ARG A 258 4.90 -7.32 9.63
CA ARG A 258 6.31 -7.76 9.54
C ARG A 258 7.11 -6.87 8.59
N ILE A 259 6.56 -6.54 7.42
CA ILE A 259 7.21 -5.66 6.44
C ILE A 259 7.36 -4.23 6.98
N LEU A 260 6.32 -3.68 7.59
CA LEU A 260 6.37 -2.36 8.24
C LEU A 260 7.43 -2.32 9.35
N HIS A 261 7.60 -3.43 10.08
CA HIS A 261 8.65 -3.55 11.09
C HIS A 261 10.05 -3.60 10.48
N GLU A 262 10.26 -4.38 9.42
CA GLU A 262 11.52 -4.44 8.67
C GLU A 262 11.93 -3.07 8.11
N LEU A 263 10.93 -2.26 7.71
CA LEU A 263 11.10 -0.89 7.22
C LEU A 263 11.30 0.14 8.34
N GLY A 264 11.19 -0.27 9.61
CA GLY A 264 11.29 0.62 10.78
C GLY A 264 10.09 1.57 10.94
N ALA A 265 8.99 1.34 10.23
CA ALA A 265 7.75 2.10 10.36
C ALA A 265 6.96 1.70 11.61
N VAL A 266 7.12 0.45 12.05
CA VAL A 266 6.48 -0.09 13.25
C VAL A 266 7.52 -0.74 14.16
N GLU A 267 7.37 -0.56 15.47
CA GLU A 267 8.02 -1.39 16.47
C GLU A 267 6.98 -2.09 17.34
N TYR A 268 7.30 -3.33 17.71
CA TYR A 268 6.53 -4.09 18.69
C TYR A 268 7.17 -3.88 20.06
N THR A 269 6.37 -3.48 21.03
CA THR A 269 6.65 -3.70 22.45
C THR A 269 5.78 -4.85 22.94
N ASP A 270 6.06 -5.38 24.14
CA ASP A 270 5.37 -6.55 24.69
C ASP A 270 3.84 -6.38 24.80
N GLN A 271 3.33 -5.14 24.69
CA GLN A 271 1.91 -4.82 24.89
C GLN A 271 1.36 -3.82 23.87
N ALA A 272 2.18 -3.26 22.98
CA ALA A 272 1.71 -2.22 22.07
C ALA A 272 2.51 -2.16 20.77
N ILE A 273 1.86 -1.57 19.76
CA ILE A 273 2.46 -1.19 18.50
C ILE A 273 2.87 0.28 18.61
N THR A 274 4.15 0.55 18.39
CA THR A 274 4.66 1.90 18.18
C THR A 274 4.69 2.17 16.69
N LEU A 275 3.83 3.06 16.20
CA LEU A 275 3.95 3.64 14.88
C LEU A 275 5.04 4.70 14.92
N LYS A 276 6.19 4.41 14.33
CA LYS A 276 7.25 5.38 14.18
C LYS A 276 6.92 6.31 13.04
N LYS A 277 7.31 7.58 13.18
CA LYS A 277 7.49 8.45 12.00
C LYS A 277 8.45 7.69 11.09
N LEU A 278 8.01 7.32 9.89
CA LEU A 278 8.88 6.67 8.91
C LEU A 278 10.15 7.54 8.82
N VAL A 279 11.28 7.05 9.32
CA VAL A 279 12.57 7.78 9.32
C VAL A 279 13.07 7.99 7.88
N HIS A 280 12.35 7.45 6.90
CA HIS A 280 12.59 7.53 5.47
C HIS A 280 11.59 8.45 4.75
N ALA A 281 11.46 9.70 5.22
CA ALA A 281 10.76 10.79 4.51
C ALA A 281 11.31 11.06 3.09
N THR A 282 12.37 10.36 2.66
CA THR A 282 12.92 10.33 1.31
C THR A 282 12.35 9.23 0.39
N TYR A 283 11.50 8.30 0.87
CA TYR A 283 11.12 7.07 0.15
C TYR A 283 9.64 6.95 -0.20
N LEU A 284 8.86 7.94 0.23
CA LEU A 284 7.54 8.31 -0.27
C LEU A 284 7.58 9.85 -0.25
N PRO A 285 6.95 10.56 -1.21
CA PRO A 285 7.21 11.97 -1.41
C PRO A 285 6.61 12.82 -0.29
N TRP A 286 7.36 12.92 0.79
CA TRP A 286 7.01 13.72 1.96
C TRP A 286 8.27 14.45 2.40
N GLY A 287 8.71 15.38 1.55
CA GLY A 287 9.66 16.42 1.93
C GLY A 287 9.12 17.16 3.15
N GLY A 288 9.80 16.98 4.28
CA GLY A 288 9.53 17.69 5.51
C GLY A 288 10.23 19.03 5.55
N THR A 289 9.58 19.97 6.22
CA THR A 289 10.15 20.76 7.32
C THR A 289 9.10 20.81 8.41
#